data_AF-A0AB34TAN1-F1
#
_entry.id   AF-A0AB34TAN1-F1
#
_cell.length_a   1.000
_cell.length_b   1.000
_cell.length_c   1.000
_cell.angle_alpha   90.00
_cell.angle_beta   90.00
_cell.angle_gamma   90.00
#
_symmetry.space_group_name_H-M   'P 1'
#
loop_
_entity.id
_entity.type
_entity.pdbx_description
1 polymer ?
#
loop_
_entity_poly.entity_id
_entity_poly.type
_entity_poly.pdbx_seq_one_letter_code
_entity_poly.pdbx_strand_id
1 'polypeptide(L)'
;MALFAIQANRDLMLAHDAYQRVIHAYRCDDRRRGERMMRELIDDLTGPGRYKGCRELASLGRVLKRRMRDILALFRHPRSSNGPTEAINGRLETLRGNAMGFANTTSYIQRCLIHSSQLKDILTH
;
A
#
# COMPACT_ATOMS: atom_id res chain seq x y z
N MET A 1 1.09 -25.52 -7.60
CA MET A 1 2.53 -25.29 -7.36
C MET A 1 3.26 -25.20 -8.69
N ALA A 2 3.22 -24.06 -9.39
CA ALA A 2 3.92 -23.89 -10.68
C ALA A 2 4.13 -22.40 -11.08
N LEU A 3 4.35 -21.49 -10.13
CA LEU A 3 4.67 -20.07 -10.44
C LEU A 3 6.16 -19.72 -10.23
N PHE A 4 7.00 -20.69 -9.83
CA PHE A 4 8.43 -20.48 -9.59
C PHE A 4 9.34 -21.20 -10.61
N ALA A 5 8.78 -21.74 -11.69
CA ALA A 5 9.51 -22.54 -12.68
C ALA A 5 10.19 -21.71 -13.80
N ILE A 6 10.16 -20.38 -13.71
CA ILE A 6 10.90 -19.49 -14.62
C ILE A 6 12.10 -18.97 -13.84
N GLN A 7 13.31 -19.18 -14.39
CA GLN A 7 14.60 -18.64 -13.97
C GLN A 7 14.50 -17.63 -12.81
N ALA A 8 14.90 -18.07 -11.61
CA ALA A 8 14.79 -17.35 -10.35
C ALA A 8 15.26 -15.90 -10.46
N ASN A 9 14.34 -14.96 -10.65
CA ASN A 9 14.64 -13.55 -10.47
C ASN A 9 14.88 -13.33 -8.97
N ARG A 10 16.17 -13.30 -8.60
CA ARG A 10 16.63 -13.17 -7.21
C ARG A 10 15.98 -11.97 -6.52
N ASP A 11 15.86 -10.85 -7.21
CA ASP A 11 15.27 -9.63 -6.64
C ASP A 11 13.76 -9.78 -6.44
N LEU A 12 13.06 -10.44 -7.36
CA LEU A 12 11.65 -10.79 -7.18
C LEU A 12 11.43 -11.73 -5.99
N MET A 13 12.30 -12.73 -5.82
CA MET A 13 12.24 -13.64 -4.68
C MET A 13 12.50 -12.92 -3.35
N LEU A 14 13.48 -12.01 -3.32
CA LEU A 14 13.77 -11.18 -2.15
C LEU A 14 12.60 -10.23 -1.83
N ALA A 15 11.98 -9.63 -2.86
CA ALA A 15 10.82 -8.77 -2.70
C ALA A 15 9.60 -9.54 -2.19
N HIS A 16 9.34 -10.72 -2.75
CA HIS A 16 8.27 -11.60 -2.28
C HIS A 16 8.48 -12.00 -0.82
N ASP A 17 9.71 -12.36 -0.44
CA ASP A 17 10.02 -12.66 0.94
C ASP A 17 9.79 -11.47 1.89
N ALA A 18 10.29 -10.28 1.55
CA ALA A 18 10.07 -9.08 2.36
C ALA A 18 8.56 -8.79 2.50
N TYR A 19 7.80 -8.96 1.42
CA TYR A 19 6.34 -8.85 1.42
C TYR A 19 5.67 -9.85 2.37
N GLN A 20 6.06 -11.13 2.35
CA GLN A 20 5.51 -12.13 3.27
C GLN A 20 5.84 -11.79 4.73
N ARG A 21 7.06 -11.31 5.03
CA ARG A 21 7.43 -10.87 6.39
C ARG A 21 6.58 -9.70 6.87
N VAL A 22 6.24 -8.74 6.01
CA VAL A 22 5.28 -7.66 6.32
C VAL A 22 3.92 -8.24 6.68
N ILE A 23 3.38 -9.17 5.88
CA ILE A 23 2.09 -9.82 6.15
C ILE A 23 2.13 -10.54 7.50
N HIS A 24 3.16 -11.35 7.75
CA HIS A 24 3.29 -12.09 8.99
C HIS A 24 3.36 -11.19 10.22
N ALA A 25 4.09 -10.07 10.13
CA ALA A 25 4.13 -9.09 11.20
C ALA A 25 2.73 -8.53 11.50
N TYR A 26 2.01 -8.05 10.48
CA TYR A 26 0.69 -7.44 10.67
C TYR A 26 -0.43 -8.43 11.06
N ARG A 27 -0.34 -9.69 10.62
CA ARG A 27 -1.30 -10.75 10.98
C ARG A 27 -0.98 -11.43 12.31
N CYS A 28 0.10 -11.04 12.99
CA CYS A 28 0.45 -11.63 14.27
C CYS A 28 -0.55 -11.22 15.36
N ASP A 29 -1.18 -12.21 16.01
CA ASP A 29 -2.13 -11.97 17.10
C ASP A 29 -1.48 -11.27 18.31
N ASP A 30 -0.23 -11.66 18.62
CA ASP A 30 0.58 -10.94 19.61
C ASP A 30 1.19 -9.68 18.98
N ARG A 31 0.62 -8.53 19.36
CA ARG A 31 1.04 -7.21 18.89
C ARG A 31 2.51 -6.89 19.20
N ARG A 32 3.03 -7.29 20.36
CA ARG A 32 4.43 -7.05 20.71
C ARG A 32 5.34 -7.89 19.84
N ARG A 33 4.94 -9.13 19.55
CA ARG A 33 5.67 -10.00 18.62
C ARG A 33 5.63 -9.47 17.19
N GLY A 34 4.47 -9.02 16.71
CA GLY A 34 4.34 -8.35 15.41
C GLY A 34 5.21 -7.10 15.28
N GLU A 35 5.26 -6.27 16.33
CA GLU A 35 6.13 -5.08 16.37
C GLU A 35 7.62 -5.46 16.24
N ARG A 36 8.05 -6.52 16.95
CA ARG A 36 9.43 -7.03 16.86
C ARG A 36 9.75 -7.54 15.46
N MET A 37 8.87 -8.36 14.87
CA MET A 37 9.04 -8.86 13.49
C MET A 37 9.19 -7.73 12.48
N MET A 38 8.36 -6.67 12.59
CA MET A 38 8.43 -5.52 11.69
C MET A 38 9.75 -4.75 11.88
N ARG A 39 10.19 -4.55 13.12
CA ARG A 39 11.48 -3.90 13.41
C ARG A 39 12.65 -4.69 12.83
N GLU A 40 12.69 -6.00 13.07
CA GLU A 40 13.71 -6.91 12.52
C GLU A 40 13.73 -6.88 10.99
N LEU A 41 12.57 -6.87 10.34
CA LEU A 41 12.49 -6.73 8.88
C LEU A 41 13.10 -5.40 8.40
N ILE A 42 12.78 -4.28 9.05
CA ILE A 42 13.30 -2.96 8.68
C ILE A 42 14.83 -2.92 8.88
N ASP A 43 15.32 -3.51 9.96
CA ASP A 43 16.75 -3.61 10.24
C ASP A 43 17.46 -4.49 9.20
N ASP A 44 16.87 -5.63 8.81
CA ASP A 44 17.42 -6.49 7.74
C ASP A 44 17.46 -5.79 6.38
N LEU A 45 16.41 -5.03 6.04
CA LEU A 45 16.32 -4.27 4.78
C LEU A 45 17.34 -3.14 4.68
N THR A 46 17.85 -2.65 5.82
CA THR A 46 18.84 -1.56 5.88
C THR A 46 20.25 -2.02 6.25
N GLY A 47 20.39 -3.23 6.79
CA GLY A 47 21.65 -3.84 7.16
C GLY A 47 22.38 -4.53 6.01
N PRO A 48 23.58 -5.06 6.27
CA PRO A 48 24.41 -5.74 5.27
C PRO A 48 23.92 -7.17 4.92
N GLY A 49 22.71 -7.54 5.34
CA GLY A 49 22.20 -8.91 5.32
C GLY A 49 21.62 -9.34 3.97
N ARG A 50 20.61 -10.21 4.02
CA ARG A 50 20.06 -10.93 2.85
C ARG A 50 19.62 -10.06 1.67
N TYR A 51 19.17 -8.83 1.95
CA TYR A 51 18.65 -7.91 0.94
C TYR A 51 19.74 -7.02 0.31
N LYS A 52 20.99 -7.15 0.77
CA LYS A 52 22.14 -6.43 0.20
C LYS A 52 22.26 -6.71 -1.30
N GLY A 53 22.46 -5.64 -2.06
CA GLY A 53 22.60 -5.68 -3.52
C GLY A 53 21.28 -5.51 -4.29
N CYS A 54 20.12 -5.61 -3.64
CA CYS A 54 18.83 -5.29 -4.28
C CYS A 54 18.50 -3.79 -4.09
N ARG A 55 18.56 -3.02 -5.18
CA ARG A 55 18.44 -1.55 -5.15
C ARG A 55 17.04 -1.10 -4.68
N GLU A 56 16.01 -1.78 -5.13
CA GLU A 56 14.61 -1.50 -4.84
C GLU A 56 14.34 -1.71 -3.36
N LEU A 57 14.81 -2.82 -2.79
CA LEU A 57 14.67 -3.11 -1.36
C LEU A 57 15.53 -2.19 -0.50
N ALA A 58 16.71 -1.77 -0.96
CA ALA A 58 17.50 -0.74 -0.27
C ALA A 58 16.78 0.62 -0.25
N SER A 59 16.04 0.97 -1.31
CA SER A 59 15.19 2.16 -1.34
C SER A 59 14.03 2.05 -0.36
N LEU A 60 13.31 0.91 -0.40
CA LEU A 60 12.21 0.62 0.53
C LEU A 60 12.69 0.65 1.99
N GLY A 61 13.80 -0.02 2.31
CA GLY A 61 14.38 -0.07 3.64
C GLY A 61 14.67 1.32 4.20
N ARG A 62 15.23 2.23 3.38
CA ARG A 62 15.46 3.63 3.80
C ARG A 62 14.17 4.37 4.14
N VAL A 63 13.11 4.19 3.35
CA VAL A 63 11.80 4.81 3.62
C VAL A 63 11.20 4.24 4.90
N LEU A 64 11.18 2.91 5.04
CA LEU A 64 10.62 2.26 6.23
C LEU A 64 11.39 2.63 7.50
N LYS A 65 12.73 2.70 7.44
CA LYS A 65 13.56 3.12 8.57
C LYS A 65 13.25 4.55 9.00
N ARG A 66 13.11 5.48 8.04
CA ARG A 66 12.74 6.88 8.32
C ARG A 66 11.36 6.98 8.97
N ARG A 67 10.41 6.13 8.57
CA ARG A 67 9.04 6.10 9.08
C ARG A 67 8.81 5.06 10.19
N MET A 68 9.88 4.49 10.74
CA MET A 68 9.79 3.34 11.65
C MET A 68 8.94 3.65 12.89
N ARG A 69 9.05 4.86 13.44
CA ARG A 69 8.21 5.29 14.57
C ARG A 69 6.71 5.21 14.24
N ASP A 70 6.32 5.69 13.07
CA ASP A 70 4.93 5.72 12.63
C ASP A 70 4.41 4.31 12.31
N ILE A 71 5.24 3.50 11.64
CA ILE A 71 4.91 2.11 11.31
C ILE A 71 4.69 1.29 12.59
N LEU A 72 5.61 1.40 13.55
CA LEU A 72 5.53 0.62 14.79
C LEU A 72 4.39 1.10 15.70
N ALA A 73 3.92 2.34 15.56
CA ALA A 73 2.76 2.83 16.29
C ALA A 73 1.49 2.01 15.99
N LEU A 74 1.35 1.44 14.78
CA LEU A 74 0.19 0.61 14.42
C LEU A 74 0.05 -0.65 15.29
N PHE A 75 1.16 -1.18 15.81
CA PHE A 75 1.13 -2.33 16.70
C PHE A 75 0.65 -1.98 18.11
N ARG A 76 0.78 -0.71 18.50
CA ARG A 76 0.40 -0.20 19.83
C ARG A 76 -0.98 0.41 19.85
N HIS A 77 -1.50 0.80 18.69
CA HIS A 77 -2.83 1.36 18.53
C HIS A 77 -3.91 0.26 18.45
N PRO A 78 -5.12 0.49 19.00
CA PRO A 78 -6.31 -0.32 18.72
C PRO A 78 -6.47 -0.60 17.22
N ARG A 79 -6.96 -1.78 16.83
CA ARG A 79 -7.11 -2.10 15.40
C ARG A 79 -8.00 -1.06 14.72
N SER A 80 -7.47 -0.40 13.69
CA SER A 80 -8.22 0.41 12.74
C SER A 80 -8.34 -0.36 11.43
N SER A 81 -9.53 -0.41 10.83
CA SER A 81 -9.69 -0.98 9.50
C SER A 81 -9.19 -0.01 8.43
N ASN A 82 -8.67 -0.54 7.32
CA ASN A 82 -8.35 0.27 6.13
C ASN A 82 -9.60 0.55 5.27
N GLY A 83 -10.75 -0.03 5.64
CA GLY A 83 -12.00 0.05 4.88
C GLY A 83 -12.46 1.49 4.56
N PRO A 84 -12.44 2.44 5.53
CA PRO A 84 -12.80 3.83 5.22
C PRO A 84 -11.87 4.48 4.19
N THR A 85 -10.57 4.23 4.28
CA THR A 85 -9.58 4.74 3.33
C THR A 85 -9.76 4.10 1.96
N GLU A 86 -9.99 2.79 1.89
CA GLU A 86 -10.28 2.05 0.65
C GLU A 86 -11.58 2.53 0.01
N ALA A 87 -12.62 2.80 0.80
CA ALA A 87 -13.89 3.33 0.31
C ALA A 87 -13.71 4.71 -0.33
N ILE A 88 -12.89 5.59 0.26
CA ILE A 88 -12.56 6.89 -0.32
C ILE A 88 -11.75 6.71 -1.61
N ASN A 89 -10.72 5.86 -1.60
CA ASN A 89 -9.88 5.64 -2.78
C ASN A 89 -10.67 5.08 -3.96
N GLY A 90 -11.52 4.07 -3.74
CA GLY A 90 -12.36 3.52 -4.80
C GLY A 90 -13.33 4.55 -5.40
N ARG A 91 -13.85 5.47 -4.59
CA ARG A 91 -14.65 6.61 -5.09
C ARG A 91 -13.79 7.56 -5.93
N LEU A 92 -12.58 7.91 -5.48
CA LEU A 92 -11.67 8.78 -6.23
C LEU A 92 -11.25 8.16 -7.56
N GLU A 93 -10.99 6.85 -7.60
CA GLU A 93 -10.67 6.11 -8.82
C GLU A 93 -11.84 6.12 -9.80
N THR A 94 -13.06 5.88 -9.32
CA THR A 94 -14.29 5.95 -10.12
C THR A 94 -14.48 7.35 -10.72
N LEU A 95 -14.29 8.40 -9.91
CA LEU A 95 -14.39 9.78 -10.37
C LEU A 95 -13.32 10.13 -11.41
N ARG A 96 -12.08 9.68 -11.20
CA ARG A 96 -10.99 9.87 -12.16
C ARG A 96 -11.27 9.18 -13.49
N GLY A 97 -11.82 7.97 -13.48
CA GLY A 97 -12.25 7.27 -14.70
C GLY A 97 -13.37 8.03 -15.43
N ASN A 98 -14.34 8.54 -14.68
CA ASN A 98 -15.50 9.25 -15.21
C ASN A 98 -15.23 10.65 -15.78
N ALA A 99 -14.16 11.31 -15.31
CA ALA A 99 -13.74 12.64 -15.71
C ALA A 99 -12.44 12.64 -16.55
N MET A 100 -12.01 11.46 -17.01
CA MET A 100 -10.85 11.32 -17.88
C MET A 100 -11.10 12.08 -19.20
N GLY A 101 -10.18 12.97 -19.59
CA GLY A 101 -10.25 13.76 -20.82
C GLY A 101 -10.62 15.24 -20.65
N PHE A 102 -11.05 15.68 -19.45
CA PHE A 102 -11.21 17.11 -19.17
C PHE A 102 -9.86 17.73 -18.80
N ALA A 103 -9.31 18.55 -19.72
CA ALA A 103 -8.09 19.31 -19.45
C ALA A 103 -8.32 20.53 -18.54
N ASN A 104 -9.59 20.96 -18.40
CA ASN A 104 -9.96 22.10 -17.59
C ASN A 104 -10.54 21.66 -16.24
N THR A 105 -10.09 22.31 -15.16
CA THR A 105 -10.44 21.95 -13.77
C THR A 105 -11.94 22.12 -13.49
N THR A 106 -12.57 23.16 -14.05
CA THR A 106 -13.99 23.45 -13.83
C THR A 106 -14.89 22.33 -14.35
N SER A 107 -14.70 21.90 -15.60
CA SER A 107 -15.43 20.79 -16.21
C SER A 107 -15.10 19.46 -15.54
N TYR A 108 -13.86 19.26 -15.08
CA TYR A 108 -13.50 18.11 -14.25
C TYR A 108 -14.32 18.06 -12.96
N ILE A 109 -14.40 19.19 -12.24
CA ILE A 109 -15.20 19.31 -11.01
C ILE A 109 -16.68 19.11 -11.30
N GLN A 110 -17.23 19.77 -12.32
CA GLN A 110 -18.64 19.63 -12.71
C GLN A 110 -18.99 18.17 -13.04
N ARG A 111 -18.13 17.48 -13.81
CA ARG A 111 -18.33 16.06 -14.15
C ARG A 111 -18.25 15.17 -12.91
N CYS A 112 -17.31 15.44 -12.01
CA CYS A 112 -17.21 14.72 -10.72
C CYS A 112 -18.45 14.93 -9.86
N LEU A 113 -18.95 16.18 -9.76
CA LEU A 113 -20.15 16.52 -9.01
C LEU A 113 -21.38 15.81 -9.58
N ILE A 114 -21.62 15.91 -10.89
CA ILE A 114 -22.77 15.27 -11.56
C ILE A 114 -22.84 13.76 -11.29
N HIS A 115 -21.68 13.08 -11.31
CA HIS A 115 -21.62 11.64 -11.06
C HIS A 115 -21.64 11.25 -9.58
N SER A 116 -21.04 12.04 -8.68
CA SER A 116 -21.02 11.74 -7.25
C SER A 116 -22.33 12.09 -6.53
N SER A 117 -23.09 13.05 -7.06
CA SER A 117 -24.37 13.52 -6.52
C SER A 117 -25.60 12.82 -7.11
N GLN A 118 -25.40 11.86 -8.04
CA GLN A 118 -26.48 11.21 -8.81
C GLN A 118 -27.38 12.20 -9.59
N LEU A 119 -26.94 13.44 -9.81
CA LEU A 119 -27.67 14.45 -10.61
C LEU A 119 -27.92 14.02 -12.06
N LYS A 120 -27.21 13.00 -12.56
CA LYS A 120 -27.52 12.41 -13.87
C LYS A 120 -28.95 11.87 -13.96
N ASP A 121 -29.44 11.26 -12.89
CA ASP A 121 -30.77 10.64 -12.87
C ASP A 121 -31.90 11.69 -12.88
N ILE A 122 -31.57 12.94 -12.54
CA ILE A 122 -32.48 14.10 -12.55
C ILE A 122 -32.47 14.81 -13.92
N LEU A 123 -31.44 14.63 -14.74
CA LEU A 123 -31.29 15.30 -16.04
C LEU A 123 -31.79 14.49 -17.24
N THR A 124 -32.26 13.26 -17.02
CA THR A 124 -32.80 12.36 -18.05
C THR A 124 -34.32 12.15 -17.98
N HIS A 125 -35.03 12.98 -17.21
CA HIS A 125 -36.50 13.02 -17.15
C HIS A 125 -37.03 14.40 -17.54
#